data_AF-A0A3D3RI63-F1
#
_entry.id   AF-A0A3D3RI63-F1
#
_cell.length_a   1.000
_cell.length_b   1.000
_cell.length_c   1.000
_cell.angle_alpha   90.00
_cell.angle_beta   90.00
_cell.angle_gamma   90.00
#
_symmetry.space_group_name_H-M   'P 1'
#
loop_
_entity.id
_entity.type
_entity.pdbx_description
1 polymer ?
#
loop_
_entity_poly.entity_id
_entity_poly.type
_entity_poly.pdbx_seq_one_letter_code
_entity_poly.pdbx_strand_id
1 'polypeptide(L)'
;FNGPVEKPDVAEPPLKISGDAARFDHREGNDDYSQPRALFNLFDDGQKSRLFSNIAAAMQGVPEEIVDRQLKHFELVAPAYSEGVRAALKSS
;
A
#
# COMPACT_ATOMS: atom_id res chain seq x y z
N PHE A 1 18.07 -47.03 14.38
CA PHE A 1 18.24 -45.62 13.96
C PHE A 1 17.74 -44.74 15.10
N ASN A 2 18.59 -43.86 15.65
CA ASN A 2 18.18 -42.86 16.64
C ASN A 2 17.85 -41.56 15.89
N GLY A 3 16.57 -41.39 15.58
CA GLY A 3 16.08 -40.21 14.86
C GLY A 3 16.19 -38.92 15.68
N PRO A 4 15.71 -37.78 15.13
CA PRO A 4 15.67 -36.50 15.83
C PRO A 4 14.96 -36.57 17.19
N VAL A 5 15.48 -35.81 18.16
CA VAL A 5 14.95 -35.68 19.53
C VAL A 5 14.48 -34.24 19.75
N GLU A 6 13.31 -34.07 20.36
CA GLU A 6 12.76 -32.76 20.71
C GLU A 6 13.60 -32.02 21.76
N LYS A 7 13.50 -30.68 21.76
CA LYS A 7 14.17 -29.78 22.71
C LYS A 7 13.14 -28.92 23.43
N PRO A 8 12.61 -29.35 24.58
CA PRO A 8 11.54 -28.63 25.29
C PRO A 8 11.97 -27.25 25.83
N ASP A 9 13.27 -27.02 25.99
CA ASP A 9 13.87 -25.78 26.45
C ASP A 9 13.79 -24.63 25.43
N VAL A 10 13.43 -24.93 24.16
CA VAL A 10 13.19 -23.91 23.12
C VAL A 10 11.70 -23.68 22.85
N ALA A 11 10.81 -24.07 23.77
CA ALA A 11 9.38 -23.85 23.64
C ALA A 11 9.03 -22.34 23.54
N GLU A 12 8.23 -21.97 22.55
CA GLU A 12 7.70 -20.61 22.43
C GLU A 12 6.75 -20.28 23.58
N PRO A 13 6.69 -19.01 24.03
CA PRO A 13 5.71 -18.59 25.02
C PRO A 13 4.28 -18.70 24.47
N PRO A 14 3.27 -19.04 25.31
CA PRO A 14 1.89 -19.12 24.86
C PRO A 14 1.34 -17.75 24.45
N LEU A 15 0.73 -17.67 23.26
CA LEU A 15 0.01 -16.48 22.79
C LEU A 15 -1.44 -16.52 23.27
N LYS A 16 -1.86 -15.53 24.08
CA LYS A 16 -3.27 -15.38 24.46
C LYS A 16 -4.09 -14.91 23.25
N ILE A 17 -5.14 -15.64 22.90
CA ILE A 17 -6.07 -15.31 21.81
C ILE A 17 -7.44 -15.03 22.41
N SER A 18 -8.15 -14.05 21.88
CA SER A 18 -9.52 -13.68 22.26
C SER A 18 -10.34 -13.36 21.02
N GLY A 19 -11.63 -13.73 21.06
CA GLY A 19 -12.56 -13.59 19.94
C GLY A 19 -12.89 -14.93 19.29
N ASP A 20 -13.84 -14.91 18.37
CA ASP A 20 -14.30 -16.11 17.66
C ASP A 20 -13.33 -16.50 16.55
N ALA A 21 -13.27 -17.80 16.24
CA ALA A 21 -12.62 -18.28 15.03
C ALA A 21 -13.55 -18.06 13.83
N ALA A 22 -13.45 -16.89 13.19
CA ALA A 22 -14.31 -16.47 12.09
C ALA A 22 -13.53 -15.85 10.92
N ARG A 23 -14.22 -15.57 9.81
CA ARG A 23 -13.68 -14.79 8.70
C ARG A 23 -13.94 -13.30 8.95
N PHE A 24 -13.01 -12.63 9.62
CA PHE A 24 -13.10 -11.19 9.85
C PHE A 24 -12.80 -10.41 8.57
N ASP A 25 -13.59 -9.37 8.28
CA ASP A 25 -13.31 -8.47 7.18
C ASP A 25 -12.22 -7.47 7.59
N HIS A 26 -11.05 -7.56 6.95
CA HIS A 26 -9.91 -6.68 7.21
C HIS A 26 -10.16 -5.22 6.78
N ARG A 27 -11.24 -4.94 6.04
CA ARG A 27 -11.59 -3.56 5.67
C ARG A 27 -12.23 -2.78 6.81
N GLU A 28 -12.83 -3.47 7.78
CA GLU A 28 -13.45 -2.80 8.92
C GLU A 28 -12.37 -2.13 9.79
N GLY A 29 -12.43 -0.81 9.88
CA GLY A 29 -11.48 -0.01 10.66
C GLY A 29 -10.09 0.16 10.05
N ASN A 30 -9.87 -0.30 8.81
CA ASN A 30 -8.60 -0.11 8.12
C ASN A 30 -8.50 1.27 7.47
N ASP A 31 -7.32 1.88 7.57
CA ASP A 31 -7.00 3.17 6.96
C ASP A 31 -5.90 3.02 5.92
N ASP A 32 -6.31 3.01 4.66
CA ASP A 32 -5.42 2.82 3.52
C ASP A 32 -4.67 4.10 3.10
N TYR A 33 -5.00 5.28 3.68
CA TYR A 33 -4.62 6.56 3.08
C TYR A 33 -3.73 7.43 3.98
N SER A 34 -3.78 7.30 5.30
CA SER A 34 -2.97 8.15 6.18
C SER A 34 -1.46 7.91 6.05
N GLN A 35 -1.01 6.65 6.01
CA GLN A 35 0.41 6.34 5.89
C GLN A 35 1.00 6.79 4.54
N PRO A 36 0.37 6.52 3.39
CA PRO A 36 0.84 7.06 2.11
C PRO A 36 0.84 8.59 2.07
N ARG A 37 -0.13 9.26 2.72
CA ARG A 37 -0.18 10.73 2.81
C ARG A 37 1.00 11.27 3.61
N ALA A 38 1.30 10.65 4.74
CA ALA A 38 2.46 11.01 5.54
C ALA A 38 3.76 10.89 4.72
N LEU A 39 3.93 9.78 3.98
CA LEU A 39 5.08 9.59 3.10
C LEU A 39 5.15 10.66 1.98
N PHE A 40 4.03 10.92 1.30
CA PHE A 40 3.98 11.92 0.24
C PHE A 40 4.35 13.33 0.74
N ASN A 41 3.96 13.67 1.96
CA ASN A 41 4.28 14.96 2.57
C ASN A 41 5.76 15.11 2.96
N LEU A 42 6.50 14.01 3.11
CA LEU A 42 7.94 14.04 3.33
C LEU A 42 8.74 14.34 2.06
N PHE A 43 8.13 14.20 0.88
CA PHE A 43 8.84 14.40 -0.38
C PHE A 43 9.04 15.87 -0.73
N ASP A 44 10.25 16.18 -1.20
CA ASP A 44 10.53 17.41 -1.92
C ASP A 44 9.88 17.43 -3.32
N ASP A 45 9.87 18.58 -3.97
CA ASP A 45 9.24 18.75 -5.28
C ASP A 45 9.87 17.87 -6.37
N GLY A 46 11.19 17.65 -6.31
CA GLY A 46 11.89 16.78 -7.24
C GLY A 46 11.52 15.30 -7.05
N GLN A 47 11.38 14.86 -5.80
CA GLN A 47 10.92 13.53 -5.43
C GLN A 47 9.47 13.30 -5.86
N LYS A 48 8.58 14.28 -5.65
CA LYS A 48 7.20 14.24 -6.14
C LYS A 48 7.14 14.17 -7.65
N SER A 49 7.92 15.00 -8.35
CA SER A 49 8.00 14.97 -9.82
C SER A 49 8.43 13.58 -10.32
N ARG A 50 9.49 13.00 -9.76
CA ARG A 50 9.93 11.63 -10.11
C ARG A 50 8.86 10.58 -9.82
N LEU A 51 8.17 10.68 -8.68
CA LEU A 51 7.07 9.79 -8.33
C LEU A 51 5.97 9.82 -9.40
N PHE A 52 5.53 11.01 -9.80
CA PHE A 52 4.48 11.17 -10.81
C PHE A 52 4.89 10.61 -12.17
N SER A 53 6.09 10.94 -12.64
CA SER A 53 6.61 10.46 -13.91
C SER A 53 6.76 8.94 -13.94
N ASN A 54 7.26 8.33 -12.86
CA ASN A 54 7.42 6.89 -12.76
C ASN A 54 6.06 6.16 -12.81
N ILE A 55 5.04 6.70 -12.14
CA ILE A 55 3.69 6.14 -12.14
C ILE A 55 3.06 6.27 -13.53
N ALA A 56 3.17 7.44 -14.17
CA ALA A 56 2.64 7.64 -15.51
C ALA A 56 3.27 6.69 -16.53
N ALA A 57 4.60 6.51 -16.48
CA ALA A 57 5.31 5.55 -17.33
C ALA A 57 4.83 4.11 -17.10
N ALA A 58 4.61 3.72 -15.84
CA ALA A 58 4.12 2.38 -15.49
C ALA A 58 2.64 2.14 -15.88
N MET A 59 1.88 3.20 -16.15
CA MET A 59 0.47 3.14 -16.55
C MET A 59 0.25 3.09 -18.07
N GLN A 60 1.31 3.13 -18.89
CA GLN A 60 1.18 3.05 -20.34
C GLN A 60 0.50 1.73 -20.76
N GLY A 61 -0.57 1.83 -21.55
CA GLY A 61 -1.35 0.68 -22.02
C GLY A 61 -2.35 0.10 -21.01
N VAL A 62 -2.45 0.68 -19.81
CA VAL A 62 -3.49 0.32 -18.84
C VAL A 62 -4.84 0.89 -19.29
N PRO A 63 -5.94 0.11 -19.25
CA PRO A 63 -7.27 0.61 -19.55
C PRO A 63 -7.66 1.86 -18.74
N GLU A 64 -8.34 2.80 -19.38
CA GLU A 64 -8.66 4.12 -18.80
C GLU A 64 -9.44 4.01 -17.49
N GLU A 65 -10.39 3.07 -17.39
CA GLU A 65 -11.19 2.86 -16.19
C GLU A 65 -10.36 2.39 -14.98
N ILE A 66 -9.23 1.71 -15.24
CA ILE A 66 -8.29 1.28 -14.19
C ILE A 66 -7.41 2.46 -13.78
N VAL A 67 -6.94 3.26 -14.75
CA VAL A 67 -6.20 4.50 -14.47
C VAL A 67 -7.04 5.45 -13.61
N ASP A 68 -8.31 5.67 -13.98
CA ASP A 68 -9.24 6.52 -13.23
C ASP A 68 -9.50 6.00 -11.82
N ARG A 69 -9.59 4.68 -11.64
CA ARG A 69 -9.71 4.09 -10.30
C ARG A 69 -8.48 4.39 -9.45
N GLN A 70 -7.29 4.26 -10.02
CA GLN A 70 -6.06 4.53 -9.29
C GLN A 70 -5.90 6.02 -8.96
N LEU A 71 -6.28 6.92 -9.88
CA LEU A 71 -6.28 8.36 -9.62
C LEU A 71 -7.21 8.73 -8.47
N LYS A 72 -8.38 8.07 -8.33
CA LYS A 72 -9.26 8.25 -7.17
C LYS A 72 -8.60 7.84 -5.85
N HIS A 73 -7.82 6.77 -5.83
CA HIS A 73 -7.06 6.41 -4.63
C HIS A 73 -5.96 7.42 -4.31
N PHE A 74 -5.24 7.93 -5.32
CA PHE A 74 -4.26 8.98 -5.11
C PHE A 74 -4.88 10.28 -4.59
N GLU A 75 -6.10 10.61 -5.02
CA GLU A 75 -6.87 11.77 -4.50
C GLU A 75 -7.15 11.62 -3.00
N LEU A 76 -7.55 10.41 -2.56
CA LEU A 76 -7.76 10.09 -1.15
C LEU A 76 -6.46 10.13 -0.34
N VAL A 77 -5.30 9.92 -0.98
CA VAL A 77 -3.99 10.16 -0.35
C VAL A 77 -3.72 11.66 -0.25
N ALA A 78 -3.73 12.38 -1.38
CA ALA A 78 -3.62 13.84 -1.43
C ALA A 78 -4.05 14.35 -2.83
N PRO A 79 -4.81 15.45 -2.94
CA PRO A 79 -5.20 16.03 -4.24
C PRO A 79 -4.01 16.29 -5.17
N ALA A 80 -2.94 16.90 -4.64
CA ALA A 80 -1.71 17.18 -5.39
C ALA A 80 -1.02 15.92 -5.94
N TYR A 81 -1.24 14.75 -5.33
CA TYR A 81 -0.71 13.49 -5.82
C TYR A 81 -1.47 13.03 -7.08
N SER A 82 -2.80 12.99 -7.00
CA SER A 82 -3.68 12.69 -8.14
C SER A 82 -3.45 13.65 -9.30
N GLU A 83 -3.39 14.96 -9.02
CA GLU A 83 -3.11 16.01 -10.01
C GLU A 83 -1.74 15.84 -10.67
N GLY A 84 -0.71 15.56 -9.87
CA GLY A 84 0.65 15.32 -10.36
C GLY A 84 0.73 14.14 -11.32
N VAL A 85 0.13 12.99 -10.96
CA VAL A 85 0.09 11.81 -11.83
C VAL A 85 -0.74 12.10 -13.08
N ARG A 86 -1.89 12.77 -12.96
CA ARG A 86 -2.74 13.14 -14.10
C ARG A 86 -2.01 14.05 -15.08
N ALA A 87 -1.22 15.00 -14.60
CA ALA A 87 -0.39 15.86 -15.44
C ALA A 87 0.71 15.05 -16.16
N ALA A 88 1.38 14.14 -15.45
CA ALA A 88 2.41 13.28 -16.03
C ALA A 88 1.86 12.34 -17.12
N LEU A 89 0.67 11.76 -16.91
CA LEU A 89 -0.02 10.93 -17.91
C LEU A 89 -0.34 11.70 -19.20
N LYS A 90 -0.77 12.97 -19.10
CA LYS A 90 -1.05 13.82 -20.26
C LYS A 90 0.19 14.26 -21.03
N SER A 91 1.35 14.19 -20.39
CA SER A 91 2.63 14.62 -20.97
C SER A 91 3.45 13.46 -21.52
N SER A 92 2.91 12.23 -21.46
CA SER A 92 3.54 10.98 -21.88
C SER A 92 3.09 10.55 -23.27
#